data_AF-A0A7K4HKM4-F1
#
_entry.id   AF-A0A7K4HKM4-F1
#
_cell.length_a   1.000
_cell.length_b   1.000
_cell.length_c   1.000
_cell.angle_alpha   90.00
_cell.angle_beta   90.00
_cell.angle_gamma   90.00
#
_symmetry.space_group_name_H-M   'P 1'
#
loop_
_entity.id
_entity.type
_entity.pdbx_description
1 polymer ?
#
loop_
_entity_poly.entity_id
_entity_poly.type
_entity_poly.pdbx_seq_one_letter_code
_entity_poly.pdbx_strand_id
1 'polypeptide(L)'
;MSVGAIVYFLFSLIAIMALIRFARTDSFGEAFNISAILAHIGRIGWLNYILALIIVWIVLVVAVMIFLIAMGIVSFILALIPLVGWLLALILIAAVAILIGPFIGVFEARYLTLIYESAEA
;
A
#
# COMPACT_ATOMS: atom_id res chain seq x y z
N MET A 1 -20.90 5.80 13.46
CA MET A 1 -19.55 5.97 12.90
C MET A 1 -18.65 4.75 13.14
N SER A 2 -18.76 4.06 14.29
CA SER A 2 -17.89 2.94 14.67
C SER A 2 -18.12 1.65 13.87
N VAL A 3 -19.38 1.27 13.61
CA VAL A 3 -19.71 0.02 12.88
C VAL A 3 -19.15 0.04 11.46
N GLY A 4 -19.27 1.16 10.75
CA GLY A 4 -18.76 1.31 9.38
C GLY A 4 -17.24 1.12 9.28
N ALA A 5 -16.47 1.61 10.26
CA ALA A 5 -15.01 1.45 10.27
C ALA A 5 -14.60 -0.01 10.46
N ILE A 6 -15.30 -0.75 11.32
CA ILE A 6 -15.06 -2.18 11.53
C ILE A 6 -15.38 -2.95 10.26
N VAL A 7 -16.52 -2.69 9.64
CA VAL A 7 -16.92 -3.32 8.37
C VAL A 7 -15.88 -3.03 7.29
N TYR A 8 -15.47 -1.78 7.12
CA TYR A 8 -14.43 -1.38 6.17
C TYR A 8 -13.13 -2.15 6.39
N PHE A 9 -12.67 -2.22 7.64
CA PHE A 9 -11.44 -2.93 7.98
C PHE A 9 -11.53 -4.42 7.62
N LEU A 10 -12.62 -5.10 7.99
CA LEU A 10 -12.80 -6.52 7.67
C LEU A 10 -12.84 -6.77 6.16
N PHE A 11 -13.53 -5.92 5.40
CA PHE A 11 -13.55 -6.02 3.94
C PHE A 11 -12.18 -5.74 3.32
N SER A 12 -11.40 -4.80 3.88
CA SER A 12 -10.05 -4.50 3.38
C SER A 12 -9.10 -5.70 3.52
N LEU A 13 -9.24 -6.49 4.60
CA LEU A 13 -8.45 -7.71 4.80
C LEU A 13 -8.74 -8.75 3.72
N ILE A 14 -9.99 -8.85 3.27
CA ILE A 14 -10.39 -9.83 2.24
C ILE A 14 -10.02 -9.29 0.85
N ALA A 15 -10.22 -7.99 0.61
CA ALA A 15 -10.02 -7.35 -0.69
C ALA A 15 -8.57 -7.48 -1.19
N ILE A 16 -7.58 -7.40 -0.30
CA ILE A 16 -6.16 -7.59 -0.65
C ILE A 16 -5.93 -8.95 -1.33
N MET A 17 -6.44 -10.02 -0.73
CA MET A 17 -6.31 -11.38 -1.27
C MET A 17 -7.20 -11.60 -2.50
N ALA A 18 -8.37 -10.97 -2.54
CA ALA A 18 -9.26 -10.99 -3.70
C ALA A 18 -8.59 -10.41 -4.95
N LEU A 19 -7.89 -9.29 -4.83
CA LEU A 19 -7.17 -8.64 -5.93
C LEU A 19 -6.05 -9.53 -6.48
N ILE A 20 -5.26 -10.15 -5.60
CA ILE A 20 -4.19 -11.06 -6.01
C ILE A 20 -4.78 -12.29 -6.70
N ARG A 21 -5.84 -12.87 -6.14
CA ARG A 21 -6.49 -14.04 -6.72
C ARG A 21 -7.09 -13.75 -8.08
N PHE A 22 -7.73 -12.60 -8.26
CA PHE A 22 -8.17 -12.12 -9.58
C PHE A 22 -7.00 -12.04 -10.56
N ALA A 23 -5.90 -11.40 -10.17
CA ALA A 23 -4.73 -11.28 -11.04
C ALA A 23 -4.06 -12.62 -11.38
N ARG A 24 -4.09 -13.60 -10.47
CA ARG A 24 -3.51 -14.94 -10.67
C ARG A 24 -4.41 -15.88 -11.48
N THR A 25 -5.73 -15.72 -11.38
CA THR A 25 -6.72 -16.58 -12.05
C THR A 25 -7.25 -15.99 -13.35
N ASP A 26 -6.93 -14.73 -13.64
CA ASP A 26 -7.44 -13.96 -14.78
C ASP A 26 -8.98 -13.98 -14.90
N SER A 27 -9.66 -14.06 -13.74
CA SER A 27 -11.11 -14.21 -13.65
C SER A 27 -11.68 -13.27 -12.59
N PHE A 28 -12.46 -12.28 -13.03
CA PHE A 28 -13.07 -11.30 -12.13
C PHE A 28 -14.01 -11.94 -11.09
N GLY A 29 -14.69 -13.03 -11.46
CA GLY A 29 -15.56 -13.78 -10.55
C GLY A 29 -14.79 -14.34 -9.34
N GLU A 30 -13.50 -14.64 -9.51
CA GLU A 30 -12.69 -15.20 -8.44
C GLU A 30 -12.27 -14.18 -7.37
N ALA A 31 -12.38 -12.87 -7.64
CA ALA A 31 -12.27 -11.86 -6.58
C ALA A 31 -13.44 -11.92 -5.58
N PHE A 32 -14.60 -12.45 -5.97
CA PHE A 32 -15.80 -12.52 -5.12
C PHE A 32 -16.04 -13.89 -4.52
N ASN A 33 -15.16 -14.86 -4.77
CA ASN A 33 -15.23 -16.18 -4.18
C ASN A 33 -14.69 -16.14 -2.74
N ILE A 34 -15.48 -15.54 -1.85
CA ILE A 34 -15.11 -15.29 -0.45
C ILE A 34 -14.73 -16.57 0.28
N SER A 35 -15.42 -17.69 0.00
CA SER A 35 -15.10 -18.99 0.59
C SER A 35 -13.67 -19.44 0.26
N ALA A 36 -13.25 -19.33 -1.01
CA ALA A 36 -11.89 -19.68 -1.41
C ALA A 36 -10.85 -18.72 -0.80
N ILE A 37 -11.16 -17.42 -0.73
CA ILE A 37 -10.27 -16.41 -0.15
C ILE A 37 -10.07 -16.66 1.36
N LEU A 38 -11.15 -16.89 2.11
CA LEU A 38 -11.06 -17.19 3.55
C LEU A 38 -10.33 -18.50 3.82
N ALA A 39 -10.52 -19.52 2.96
CA ALA A 39 -9.75 -20.75 3.04
C ALA A 39 -8.25 -20.51 2.80
N HIS A 40 -7.90 -19.65 1.84
CA HIS A 40 -6.52 -19.28 1.54
C HIS A 40 -5.87 -18.53 2.71
N ILE A 41 -6.54 -17.52 3.27
CA ILE A 41 -6.08 -16.82 4.48
C ILE A 41 -5.94 -17.80 5.65
N GLY A 42 -6.85 -18.76 5.77
CA GLY A 42 -6.78 -19.83 6.77
C GLY A 42 -5.52 -20.69 6.64
N ARG A 43 -5.05 -20.95 5.42
CA ARG A 43 -3.79 -21.69 5.17
C ARG A 43 -2.55 -20.89 5.55
N ILE A 44 -2.53 -19.57 5.28
CA ILE A 44 -1.47 -18.66 5.74
C ILE A 44 -1.44 -18.60 7.29
N GLY A 45 -2.63 -18.67 7.89
CA GLY A 45 -2.87 -18.47 9.32
C GLY A 45 -3.22 -17.01 9.60
N TRP A 46 -4.38 -16.78 10.22
CA TRP A 46 -4.91 -15.43 10.47
C TRP A 46 -3.96 -14.51 11.25
N LEU A 47 -3.27 -15.04 12.26
CA LEU A 47 -2.32 -14.26 13.05
C LEU A 47 -1.13 -13.81 12.19
N ASN A 48 -0.53 -14.75 11.45
CA ASN A 48 0.60 -14.47 10.56
C ASN A 48 0.21 -13.48 9.45
N TYR A 49 -0.98 -13.65 8.88
CA TYR A 49 -1.52 -12.74 7.87
C TYR A 49 -1.67 -11.31 8.41
N ILE A 50 -2.34 -11.15 9.56
CA ILE A 50 -2.55 -9.82 10.17
C ILE A 50 -1.20 -9.20 10.56
N LEU A 51 -0.27 -9.98 11.11
CA LEU A 51 1.07 -9.49 11.44
C LEU A 51 1.83 -9.02 10.20
N ALA A 52 1.79 -9.77 9.11
CA ALA A 52 2.43 -9.39 7.86
C ALA A 52 1.84 -8.08 7.30
N LEU A 53 0.51 -7.91 7.35
CA LEU A 53 -0.12 -6.64 6.99
C LEU A 53 0.36 -5.51 7.91
N ILE A 54 0.37 -5.68 9.23
CA ILE A 54 0.85 -4.65 10.15
C ILE A 54 2.30 -4.25 9.84
N ILE A 55 3.17 -5.22 9.52
CA ILE A 55 4.57 -4.97 9.18
C ILE A 55 4.66 -4.10 7.92
N VAL A 56 4.00 -4.46 6.82
CA VAL A 56 4.08 -3.65 5.60
C VAL A 56 3.50 -2.26 5.78
N TRP A 57 2.40 -2.13 6.53
CA TRP A 57 1.82 -0.83 6.86
C TRP A 57 2.78 0.06 7.65
N ILE A 58 3.43 -0.49 8.69
CA ILE A 58 4.45 0.26 9.46
C ILE A 58 5.62 0.66 8.56
N VAL A 59 6.14 -0.26 7.76
CA VAL A 59 7.28 0.00 6.87
C VAL A 59 6.94 1.10 5.86
N LEU A 60 5.77 1.01 5.22
CA LEU A 60 5.29 2.01 4.27
C LEU A 60 5.10 3.37 4.93
N VAL A 61 4.44 3.43 6.08
CA VAL A 61 4.23 4.68 6.82
C VAL A 61 5.57 5.31 7.20
N VAL A 62 6.50 4.54 7.77
CA VAL A 62 7.82 5.07 8.15
C VAL A 62 8.59 5.57 6.93
N ALA A 63 8.62 4.79 5.84
CA ALA A 63 9.32 5.18 4.61
C ALA A 63 8.74 6.46 4.00
N VAL A 64 7.41 6.55 3.91
CA VAL A 64 6.71 7.74 3.39
C VAL A 64 6.95 8.95 4.31
N MET A 65 6.88 8.78 5.62
CA MET A 65 7.12 9.87 6.57
C MET A 65 8.55 10.43 6.46
N ILE A 66 9.56 9.57 6.40
CA ILE A 66 10.96 10.00 6.21
C ILE A 66 11.12 10.76 4.89
N PHE A 67 10.53 10.23 3.82
CA PHE A 67 10.57 10.85 2.51
C PHE A 67 9.89 12.22 2.48
N LEU A 68 8.69 12.34 3.06
CA LEU A 68 7.95 13.60 3.14
C LEU A 68 8.70 14.65 3.97
N ILE A 69 9.34 14.26 5.07
CA ILE A 69 10.18 15.17 5.87
C ILE A 69 11.36 15.68 5.03
N ALA A 70 12.07 14.79 4.34
CA ALA A 70 13.20 15.18 3.49
C ALA A 70 12.77 16.14 2.36
N MET A 71 11.67 15.83 1.65
CA MET A 71 11.14 16.70 0.60
C MET A 71 10.59 18.01 1.15
N GLY A 72 10.02 18.01 2.36
CA GLY A 72 9.58 19.21 3.07
C GLY A 72 10.73 20.17 3.34
N ILE A 73 11.88 19.66 3.77
CA ILE A 73 13.08 20.48 3.98
C ILE A 73 13.58 21.09 2.66
N VAL A 74 13.69 20.28 1.60
CA VAL A 74 14.17 20.75 0.29
C VAL A 74 13.21 21.82 -0.28
N SER A 75 11.90 21.56 -0.25
CA SER A 75 10.90 22.51 -0.73
C SER A 75 10.89 23.82 0.06
N PHE A 76 11.09 23.75 1.38
CA PHE A 76 11.23 24.93 2.22
C PHE A 76 12.45 25.77 1.82
N ILE A 77 13.62 25.15 1.63
CA ILE A 77 14.84 25.85 1.20
C ILE A 77 14.64 26.50 -0.17
N LEU A 78 14.03 25.80 -1.12
CA LEU A 78 13.72 26.36 -2.45
C LEU A 78 12.81 27.58 -2.33
N ALA A 79 11.79 27.53 -1.48
CA ALA A 79 10.85 28.63 -1.30
C ALA A 79 11.48 29.92 -0.72
N LEU A 80 12.68 29.84 -0.11
CA LEU A 80 13.43 31.01 0.34
C LEU A 80 14.06 31.81 -0.81
N ILE A 81 14.15 31.24 -2.01
CA ILE A 81 14.66 31.95 -3.18
C ILE A 81 13.62 32.98 -3.63
N PRO A 82 13.93 34.29 -3.62
CA PRO A 82 12.99 35.32 -4.06
C PRO A 82 12.56 35.12 -5.51
N LEU A 83 11.33 35.53 -5.84
CA LEU A 83 10.72 35.48 -7.17
C LEU A 83 10.44 34.06 -7.74
N VAL A 84 11.42 33.16 -7.74
CA VAL A 84 11.35 31.87 -8.46
C VAL A 84 11.26 30.64 -7.55
N GLY A 85 11.56 30.78 -6.26
CA GLY A 85 11.64 29.65 -5.33
C GLY A 85 10.35 28.84 -5.19
N TRP A 86 9.21 29.52 -5.11
CA TRP A 86 7.89 28.89 -5.04
C TRP A 86 7.57 28.05 -6.28
N LEU A 87 8.01 28.49 -7.47
CA LEU A 87 7.79 27.78 -8.72
C LEU A 87 8.67 26.52 -8.80
N LEU A 88 9.93 26.62 -8.39
CA LEU A 88 10.84 25.48 -8.29
C LEU A 88 10.33 24.43 -7.29
N ALA A 89 9.82 24.87 -6.14
CA ALA A 89 9.23 23.99 -5.13
C ALA A 89 7.98 23.25 -5.67
N LEU A 90 7.11 23.95 -6.42
CA LEU A 90 5.94 23.32 -7.07
C LEU A 90 6.35 22.25 -8.09
N ILE A 91 7.34 22.55 -8.95
CA ILE A 91 7.85 21.60 -9.94
C ILE A 91 8.42 20.36 -9.24
N LEU A 92 9.18 20.55 -8.17
CA LEU A 92 9.72 19.44 -7.37
C LEU A 92 8.61 18.56 -6.81
N ILE A 93 7.59 19.15 -6.16
CA ILE A 93 6.47 18.40 -5.59
C ILE A 93 5.73 17.60 -6.66
N ALA A 94 5.45 18.23 -7.81
CA ALA A 94 4.77 17.57 -8.92
C ALA A 94 5.60 16.40 -9.49
N ALA A 95 6.90 16.60 -9.71
CA ALA A 95 7.80 15.56 -10.20
C ALA A 95 7.90 14.38 -9.22
N VAL A 96 8.03 14.68 -7.93
CA VAL A 96 8.09 13.69 -6.87
C VAL A 96 6.79 12.88 -6.76
N ALA A 97 5.63 13.54 -6.82
CA ALA A 97 4.34 12.87 -6.72
C ALA A 97 4.13 11.83 -7.84
N ILE A 98 4.66 12.11 -9.05
CA ILE A 98 4.62 11.17 -10.17
C ILE A 98 5.59 10.00 -9.95
N LEU A 99 6.79 10.30 -9.44
CA LEU A 99 7.85 9.30 -9.30
C LEU A 99 7.61 8.32 -8.14
N ILE A 100 7.00 8.76 -7.04
CA ILE A 100 6.87 7.92 -5.82
C ILE A 100 5.89 6.75 -5.98
N GLY A 101 4.80 6.95 -6.73
CA GLY A 101 3.73 5.96 -6.88
C GLY A 101 4.21 4.58 -7.33
N PRO A 102 5.00 4.48 -8.43
CA PRO A 102 5.56 3.21 -8.88
C PRO A 102 6.42 2.49 -7.83
N PHE A 103 7.24 3.21 -7.06
CA PHE A 103 8.11 2.58 -6.06
C PHE A 103 7.30 1.94 -4.92
N ILE A 104 6.31 2.68 -4.40
CA ILE A 104 5.42 2.17 -3.35
C ILE A 104 4.58 1.01 -3.89
N GLY A 105 3.96 1.19 -5.05
CA GLY A 105 3.07 0.20 -5.65
C GLY A 105 3.77 -1.12 -5.96
N VAL A 106 4.97 -1.09 -6.53
CA VAL A 106 5.73 -2.33 -6.81
C VAL A 106 6.17 -3.01 -5.52
N PHE A 107 6.62 -2.25 -4.52
CA PHE A 107 7.02 -2.81 -3.23
C PHE A 107 5.83 -3.48 -2.52
N GLU A 108 4.71 -2.76 -2.40
CA GLU A 108 3.50 -3.24 -1.75
C GLU A 108 2.95 -4.48 -2.47
N ALA A 109 2.77 -4.40 -3.80
CA ALA A 109 2.26 -5.51 -4.59
C ALA A 109 3.14 -6.76 -4.42
N ARG A 110 4.47 -6.60 -4.49
CA ARG A 110 5.41 -7.72 -4.33
C ARG A 110 5.33 -8.33 -2.93
N TYR A 111 5.28 -7.50 -1.89
CA TYR A 111 5.17 -7.98 -0.52
C TYR A 111 3.86 -8.77 -0.31
N LEU A 112 2.74 -8.25 -0.80
CA LEU A 112 1.44 -8.90 -0.67
C LEU A 112 1.37 -10.22 -1.47
N THR A 113 1.97 -10.29 -2.66
CA THR A 113 2.07 -11.55 -3.41
C THR A 113 2.91 -12.61 -2.68
N LEU A 114 3.99 -12.21 -1.99
CA LEU A 114 4.77 -13.15 -1.20
C LEU A 114 3.98 -13.73 -0.03
N ILE A 115 3.12 -12.93 0.61
CA ILE A 115 2.20 -13.43 1.65
C ILE A 115 1.16 -14.38 1.04
N TYR A 116 0.63 -14.06 -0.14
CA TYR A 116 -0.31 -14.95 -0.82
C TYR A 116 0.33 -16.30 -1.15
N GLU A 117 1.55 -16.29 -1.67
CA GLU A 117 2.30 -17.48 -2.07
C GLU A 117 2.82 -18.31 -0.89
N SER A 118 2.95 -17.70 0.30
CA SER A 118 3.36 -18.44 1.50
C SER A 118 2.35 -19.50 1.96
N ALA A 119 1.13 -19.50 1.42
CA ALA A 119 0.12 -20.52 1.67
C ALA A 119 0.30 -21.78 0.80
N GLU A 120 1.13 -21.69 -0.25
CA GLU A 120 1.41 -22.78 -1.20
C GLU A 120 2.73 -23.52 -0.88
N ALA A 121 3.53 -22.98 0.05
CA ALA A 121 4.81 -23.53 0.52
C ALA A 121 4.63 -24.43 1.75
#